data_AF-A0A8D1H0V3-F1
#
_entry.id   AF-A0A8D1H0V3-F1
#
_cell.length_a   1.000
_cell.length_b   1.000
_cell.length_c   1.000
_cell.angle_alpha   90.00
_cell.angle_beta   90.00
_cell.angle_gamma   90.00
#
_symmetry.space_group_name_H-M   'P 1'
#
loop_
_entity.id
_entity.type
_entity.pdbx_description
1 polymer ?
#
loop_
_entity_poly.entity_id
_entity_poly.type
_entity_poly.pdbx_seq_one_letter_code
_entity_poly.pdbx_strand_id
1 'polypeptide(L)'
;PRNPAGRTGLVGRGLLGRWGPNHAADPIITRWKRDRSGNKIAHPVSGKNILQFVAIKRKDCGEWAIPGGMVDPGEKISATLKREFVEEALNSLQKSSAEKRELEKQLHKLFSQEHLVIYKGYVDDPRNTDNAWMETEAVNYHDETGEIMENLTLEAGDDAGKVKWVDINDKLKLYASHSQFIKLVAEKRDAHWSENPETDCQEL
;
A
#
# COMPACT_ATOMS: atom_id res chain seq x y z
N PRO A 1 -5.05 23.34 -16.33
CA PRO A 1 -4.33 22.07 -16.58
C PRO A 1 -5.15 21.16 -17.50
N ARG A 2 -4.51 20.27 -18.26
CA ARG A 2 -5.18 19.22 -19.05
C ARG A 2 -4.74 17.85 -18.54
N ASN A 3 -5.69 16.97 -18.30
CA ASN A 3 -5.43 15.61 -17.82
C ASN A 3 -4.49 14.86 -18.78
N PRO A 4 -3.35 14.32 -18.29
CA PRO A 4 -2.35 13.68 -19.15
C PRO A 4 -2.84 12.36 -19.76
N ALA A 5 -3.84 11.70 -19.15
CA ALA A 5 -4.45 10.47 -19.66
C ALA A 5 -5.57 10.72 -20.69
N GLY A 6 -5.88 11.98 -21.01
CA GLY A 6 -6.88 12.35 -22.00
C GLY A 6 -8.18 12.88 -21.39
N ARG A 7 -9.24 12.92 -22.19
CA ARG A 7 -10.55 13.46 -21.78
C ARG A 7 -11.25 12.48 -20.84
N THR A 8 -11.76 12.97 -19.72
CA THR A 8 -12.64 12.22 -18.81
C THR A 8 -14.12 12.54 -19.07
N GLY A 9 -14.41 13.58 -19.87
CA GLY A 9 -15.79 14.02 -20.14
C GLY A 9 -16.35 14.97 -19.08
N LEU A 10 -15.53 15.40 -18.12
CA LEU A 10 -15.92 16.31 -17.05
C LEU A 10 -14.85 17.39 -16.84
N VAL A 11 -15.23 18.66 -16.95
CA VAL A 11 -14.35 19.83 -16.68
C VAL A 11 -14.51 20.32 -15.24
N GLY A 12 -13.56 21.13 -14.77
CA GLY A 12 -13.51 21.60 -13.38
C GLY A 12 -12.68 20.65 -12.51
N ARG A 13 -12.81 20.77 -11.18
CA ARG A 13 -12.02 19.96 -10.23
C ARG A 13 -12.74 18.74 -9.68
N GLY A 14 -14.06 18.66 -9.84
CA GLY A 14 -14.85 17.64 -9.14
C GLY A 14 -14.63 17.74 -7.62
N LEU A 15 -14.25 16.62 -7.00
CA LEU A 15 -13.94 16.53 -5.56
C LEU A 15 -12.48 16.90 -5.21
N LEU A 16 -11.62 17.11 -6.21
CA LEU A 16 -10.20 17.34 -5.97
C LEU A 16 -9.92 18.78 -5.53
N GLY A 17 -9.05 18.95 -4.53
CA GLY A 17 -8.75 20.26 -3.96
C GLY A 17 -7.95 21.16 -4.91
N ARG A 18 -7.05 20.56 -5.70
CA ARG A 18 -6.10 21.27 -6.57
C ARG A 18 -6.45 21.14 -8.05
N TRP A 19 -6.16 22.18 -8.83
CA TRP A 19 -6.10 22.07 -10.29
C TRP A 19 -4.81 21.33 -10.67
N GLY A 20 -4.90 20.44 -11.67
CA GLY A 20 -3.77 19.61 -12.08
C GLY A 20 -3.59 18.40 -11.14
N PRO A 21 -2.34 18.01 -10.83
CA PRO A 21 -2.09 16.83 -10.02
C PRO A 21 -2.48 17.04 -8.54
N ASN A 22 -3.16 16.04 -7.99
CA ASN A 22 -3.47 15.91 -6.58
C ASN A 22 -2.67 14.71 -6.07
N HIS A 23 -1.59 15.01 -5.35
CA HIS A 23 -0.62 14.01 -4.94
C HIS A 23 -1.09 13.24 -3.70
N ALA A 24 -0.98 11.92 -3.78
CA ALA A 24 -1.10 10.98 -2.68
C ALA A 24 0.24 10.25 -2.48
N ALA A 25 0.35 9.50 -1.39
CA ALA A 25 1.48 8.61 -1.13
C ALA A 25 0.98 7.27 -0.58
N ASP A 26 1.51 6.17 -1.11
CA ASP A 26 1.06 4.81 -0.82
C ASP A 26 2.19 3.99 -0.17
N PRO A 27 2.24 3.88 1.17
CA PRO A 27 3.26 3.11 1.87
C PRO A 27 2.92 1.61 1.86
N ILE A 28 3.66 0.84 1.06
CA ILE A 28 3.50 -0.62 0.95
C ILE A 28 4.45 -1.31 1.92
N ILE A 29 4.00 -1.50 3.16
CA ILE A 29 4.76 -2.22 4.19
C ILE A 29 4.62 -3.72 3.99
N THR A 30 5.74 -4.42 3.79
CA THR A 30 5.76 -5.86 3.52
C THR A 30 6.62 -6.65 4.48
N ARG A 31 6.28 -7.92 4.68
CA ARG A 31 7.11 -8.91 5.37
C ARG A 31 6.91 -10.29 4.77
N TRP A 32 7.88 -11.20 4.95
CA TRP A 32 7.67 -12.60 4.61
C TRP A 32 6.64 -13.25 5.53
N LYS A 33 5.74 -14.06 4.96
CA LYS A 33 4.86 -14.93 5.76
C LYS A 33 5.73 -15.98 6.44
N ARG A 34 5.56 -16.13 7.76
CA ARG A 34 6.34 -17.06 8.58
C ARG A 34 5.45 -18.09 9.27
N ASP A 35 6.00 -19.29 9.47
CA ASP A 35 5.38 -20.33 10.30
C ASP A 35 5.59 -20.05 11.80
N ARG A 36 5.13 -20.97 12.65
CA ARG A 36 5.26 -20.85 14.12
C ARG A 36 6.71 -20.92 14.61
N SER A 37 7.62 -21.44 13.80
CA SER A 37 9.05 -21.52 14.08
C SER A 37 9.81 -20.33 13.52
N GLY A 38 9.11 -19.37 12.90
CA GLY A 38 9.71 -18.18 12.30
C GLY A 38 10.29 -18.42 10.90
N ASN A 39 10.08 -19.58 10.26
CA ASN A 39 10.62 -19.84 8.92
C ASN A 39 9.72 -19.26 7.84
N LYS A 40 10.30 -18.79 6.73
CA LYS A 40 9.53 -18.33 5.56
C LYS A 40 8.72 -19.48 4.97
N ILE A 41 7.47 -19.19 4.58
CA ILE A 41 6.58 -20.18 3.96
C ILE A 41 6.68 -20.05 2.44
N ALA A 42 7.14 -21.11 1.77
CA ALA A 42 7.08 -21.23 0.31
C ALA A 42 5.71 -21.69 -0.17
N HIS A 43 5.22 -21.12 -1.28
CA HIS A 43 4.01 -21.58 -1.94
C HIS A 43 4.30 -22.82 -2.79
N PRO A 44 3.49 -23.89 -2.71
CA PRO A 44 3.79 -25.15 -3.40
C PRO A 44 3.78 -25.03 -4.93
N VAL A 45 2.97 -24.12 -5.48
CA VAL A 45 2.85 -23.94 -6.95
C VAL A 45 4.09 -23.29 -7.56
N SER A 46 4.58 -22.19 -6.97
CA SER A 46 5.68 -21.41 -7.55
C SER A 46 7.04 -21.73 -6.97
N GLY A 47 7.10 -22.43 -5.83
CA GLY A 47 8.33 -22.64 -5.04
C GLY A 47 8.87 -21.37 -4.38
N LYS A 48 8.23 -20.22 -4.58
CA LYS A 48 8.64 -18.91 -4.03
C LYS A 48 7.99 -18.65 -2.68
N ASN A 49 8.64 -17.84 -1.85
CA ASN A 49 8.10 -17.46 -0.55
C ASN A 49 6.85 -16.58 -0.69
N ILE A 50 5.89 -16.77 0.23
CA ILE A 50 4.68 -15.95 0.32
C ILE A 50 5.04 -14.63 1.01
N LEU A 51 4.79 -13.53 0.32
CA LEU A 51 4.94 -12.18 0.86
C LEU A 51 3.60 -11.69 1.41
N GLN A 52 3.63 -10.92 2.49
CA GLN A 52 2.47 -10.25 3.04
C GLN A 52 2.65 -8.74 2.97
N PHE A 53 1.56 -7.99 2.83
CA PHE A 53 1.55 -6.55 3.04
C PHE A 53 0.48 -6.12 4.04
N VAL A 54 0.66 -4.95 4.64
CA VAL A 54 -0.38 -4.33 5.48
C VAL A 54 -1.42 -3.69 4.58
N ALA A 55 -2.68 -4.10 4.75
CA ALA A 55 -3.82 -3.53 4.04
C ALA A 55 -4.87 -3.02 5.05
N ILE A 56 -5.57 -1.97 4.66
CA ILE A 56 -6.76 -1.47 5.35
C ILE A 56 -8.00 -1.75 4.54
N LYS A 57 -9.14 -1.94 5.22
CA LYS A 57 -10.45 -1.99 4.60
C LYS A 57 -11.11 -0.64 4.78
N ARG A 58 -11.27 0.14 3.71
CA ARG A 58 -11.81 1.51 3.80
C ARG A 58 -13.25 1.51 4.31
N LYS A 59 -13.63 2.51 5.11
CA LYS A 59 -15.01 2.63 5.64
C LYS A 59 -16.03 3.03 4.57
N ASP A 60 -15.62 3.82 3.59
CA ASP A 60 -16.49 4.42 2.57
C ASP A 60 -17.00 3.41 1.53
N CYS A 61 -16.11 2.57 0.99
CA CYS A 61 -16.44 1.59 -0.05
C CYS A 61 -16.35 0.13 0.41
N GLY A 62 -15.74 -0.14 1.57
CA GLY A 62 -15.53 -1.50 2.05
C GLY A 62 -14.52 -2.31 1.24
N GLU A 63 -13.68 -1.66 0.43
CA GLU A 63 -12.62 -2.32 -0.34
C GLU A 63 -11.29 -2.36 0.44
N TRP A 64 -10.47 -3.38 0.15
CA TRP A 64 -9.12 -3.47 0.70
C TRP A 64 -8.17 -2.58 -0.10
N ALA A 65 -7.29 -1.86 0.58
CA ALA A 65 -6.40 -0.89 -0.02
C ALA A 65 -5.05 -0.84 0.72
N ILE A 66 -4.04 -0.27 0.06
CA ILE A 66 -2.82 0.21 0.70
C ILE A 66 -3.22 1.37 1.64
N PRO A 67 -2.67 1.47 2.87
CA PRO A 67 -2.95 2.57 3.80
C PRO A 67 -2.23 3.85 3.39
N GLY A 68 -2.66 4.42 2.27
CA GLY A 68 -2.16 5.69 1.72
C GLY A 68 -3.19 6.80 1.78
N GLY A 69 -2.72 8.02 1.54
CA GLY A 69 -3.54 9.21 1.61
C GLY A 69 -2.89 10.43 0.96
N MET A 70 -3.53 11.58 1.14
CA MET A 70 -3.17 12.81 0.43
C MET A 70 -1.90 13.43 1.01
N VAL A 71 -1.08 14.04 0.14
CA VAL A 71 0.09 14.81 0.55
C VAL A 71 -0.35 16.20 1.00
N ASP A 72 -0.07 16.51 2.26
CA ASP A 72 -0.45 17.81 2.83
C ASP A 72 0.32 18.98 2.19
N PRO A 73 -0.24 20.20 2.20
CA PRO A 73 0.45 21.38 1.69
C PRO A 73 1.81 21.59 2.37
N GLY A 74 2.90 21.53 1.58
CA GLY A 74 4.28 21.70 2.08
C GLY A 74 4.87 20.45 2.73
N GLU A 75 4.11 19.35 2.82
CA GLU A 75 4.59 18.07 3.33
C GLU A 75 5.48 17.37 2.30
N LYS A 76 6.55 16.72 2.78
CA LYS A 76 7.39 15.84 1.94
C LYS A 76 6.70 14.49 1.79
N ILE A 77 6.79 13.87 0.60
CA ILE A 77 6.26 12.51 0.35
C ILE A 77 6.71 11.51 1.41
N SER A 78 7.98 11.55 1.85
CA SER A 78 8.48 10.65 2.90
C SER A 78 7.82 10.86 4.26
N ALA A 79 7.37 12.08 4.57
CA ALA A 79 6.59 12.35 5.77
C ALA A 79 5.16 11.82 5.61
N THR A 80 4.52 12.05 4.46
CA THR A 80 3.19 11.50 4.13
C THR A 80 3.18 9.98 4.25
N LEU A 81 4.12 9.27 3.61
CA LEU A 81 4.22 7.80 3.68
C LEU A 81 4.28 7.27 5.11
N LYS A 82 5.04 7.93 5.99
CA LYS A 82 5.13 7.54 7.40
C LYS A 82 3.86 7.89 8.16
N ARG A 83 3.33 9.11 7.98
CA ARG A 83 2.15 9.62 8.66
C ARG A 83 0.93 8.75 8.33
N GLU A 84 0.62 8.57 7.05
CA GLU A 84 -0.51 7.77 6.57
C GLU A 84 -0.47 6.34 7.13
N PHE A 85 0.69 5.67 7.05
CA PHE A 85 0.82 4.32 7.61
C PHE A 85 0.54 4.29 9.13
N VAL A 86 1.07 5.27 9.87
CA VAL A 86 0.98 5.31 11.33
C VAL A 86 -0.41 5.72 11.81
N GLU A 87 -1.10 6.57 11.06
CA GLU A 87 -2.49 6.97 11.34
C GLU A 87 -3.47 5.83 11.00
N GLU A 88 -3.38 5.27 9.78
CA GLU A 88 -4.38 4.35 9.25
C GLU A 88 -4.19 2.90 9.69
N ALA A 89 -2.95 2.45 9.85
CA ALA A 89 -2.64 1.05 10.16
C ALA A 89 -2.22 0.82 11.61
N LEU A 90 -1.89 1.88 12.35
CA LEU A 90 -1.47 1.82 13.76
C LEU A 90 -2.30 2.74 14.68
N ASN A 91 -3.40 3.32 14.20
CA ASN A 91 -4.32 4.18 14.94
C ASN A 91 -3.62 5.26 15.81
N SER A 92 -2.56 5.88 15.29
CA SER A 92 -1.75 6.76 16.11
C SER A 92 -2.49 7.99 16.61
N LEU A 93 -3.53 8.46 15.91
CA LEU A 93 -4.34 9.62 16.34
C LEU A 93 -4.99 9.41 17.71
N GLN A 94 -5.30 8.17 18.08
CA GLN A 94 -5.87 7.81 19.38
C GLN A 94 -4.82 7.45 20.44
N LYS A 95 -3.53 7.48 20.10
CA LYS A 95 -2.42 7.15 21.01
C LYS A 95 -1.87 8.38 21.72
N SER A 96 -1.37 8.16 22.92
CA SER A 96 -0.68 9.20 23.71
C SER A 96 0.61 9.66 23.03
N SER A 97 1.09 10.85 23.39
CA SER A 97 2.36 11.38 22.89
C SER A 97 3.56 10.46 23.19
N ALA A 98 3.52 9.69 24.27
CA ALA A 98 4.57 8.73 24.62
C ALA A 98 4.56 7.51 23.69
N GLU A 99 3.37 6.94 23.43
CA GLU A 99 3.20 5.83 22.48
C GLU A 99 3.58 6.25 21.05
N LYS A 100 3.20 7.46 20.62
CA LYS A 100 3.61 8.01 19.32
C LYS A 100 5.13 8.03 19.16
N ARG A 101 5.86 8.50 20.18
CA ARG A 101 7.33 8.53 20.16
C ARG A 101 7.94 7.13 20.09
N GLU A 102 7.31 6.15 20.74
CA GLU A 102 7.78 4.77 20.68
C GLU A 102 7.54 4.16 19.30
N LEU A 103 6.35 4.35 18.71
CA LEU A 103 6.07 3.98 17.33
C LEU A 103 7.06 4.64 16.36
N GLU A 104 7.36 5.93 16.55
CA GLU A 104 8.33 6.63 15.72
C GLU A 104 9.72 6.01 15.79
N LYS A 105 10.18 5.59 16.98
CA LYS A 105 11.46 4.92 17.15
C LYS A 105 11.47 3.54 16.49
N GLN A 106 10.42 2.74 16.71
CA GLN A 106 10.30 1.40 16.14
C GLN A 106 10.29 1.44 14.61
N LEU A 107 9.52 2.37 14.04
CA LEU A 107 9.40 2.54 12.59
C LEU A 107 10.57 3.31 11.99
N HIS A 108 11.38 4.02 12.77
CA HIS A 108 12.53 4.74 12.22
C HIS A 108 13.45 3.80 11.45
N LYS A 109 13.70 2.59 11.95
CA LYS A 109 14.49 1.57 11.25
C LYS A 109 13.83 1.14 9.92
N LEU A 110 12.52 0.95 9.93
CA LEU A 110 11.74 0.52 8.74
C LEU A 110 11.74 1.56 7.61
N PHE A 111 11.64 2.85 7.96
CA PHE A 111 11.54 3.94 6.98
C PHE A 111 12.89 4.56 6.61
N SER A 112 13.97 4.26 7.36
CA SER A 112 15.33 4.74 7.07
C SER A 112 16.19 3.75 6.27
N GLN A 113 15.78 2.47 6.22
CA GLN A 113 16.43 1.49 5.35
C GLN A 113 16.18 1.76 3.85
N GLU A 114 16.89 1.01 3.02
CA GLU A 114 16.65 1.01 1.57
C GLU A 114 15.21 0.59 1.26
N HIS A 115 14.56 1.38 0.42
CA HIS A 115 13.17 1.20 0.01
C HIS A 115 13.08 1.25 -1.51
N LEU A 116 11.99 0.69 -2.04
CA LEU A 116 11.77 0.63 -3.48
C LEU A 116 10.62 1.57 -3.85
N VAL A 117 10.89 2.55 -4.71
CA VAL A 117 9.80 3.24 -5.41
C VAL A 117 9.20 2.26 -6.41
N ILE A 118 7.93 1.93 -6.20
CA ILE A 118 7.18 0.96 -7.00
C ILE A 118 6.55 1.65 -8.19
N TYR A 119 5.92 2.79 -7.93
CA TYR A 119 5.21 3.56 -8.92
C TYR A 119 5.26 5.04 -8.57
N LYS A 120 5.31 5.89 -9.60
CA LYS A 120 5.17 7.33 -9.45
C LYS A 120 4.46 7.90 -10.67
N GLY A 121 3.33 8.56 -10.45
CA GLY A 121 2.60 9.25 -11.50
C GLY A 121 1.10 9.08 -11.43
N TYR A 122 0.44 9.21 -12.57
CA TYR A 122 -1.01 9.21 -12.74
C TYR A 122 -1.70 7.98 -12.17
N VAL A 123 -2.83 8.14 -11.49
CA VAL A 123 -3.68 7.01 -11.06
C VAL A 123 -5.03 7.14 -11.74
N ASP A 124 -5.49 6.05 -12.37
CA ASP A 124 -6.86 5.97 -12.86
C ASP A 124 -7.81 5.87 -11.65
N ASP A 125 -8.41 7.01 -11.31
CA ASP A 125 -9.23 7.19 -10.11
C ASP A 125 -10.57 7.83 -10.50
N PRO A 126 -11.69 7.37 -9.93
CA PRO A 126 -13.02 7.90 -10.26
C PRO A 126 -13.19 9.41 -9.98
N ARG A 127 -12.27 10.04 -9.24
CA ARG A 127 -12.27 11.49 -8.96
C ARG A 127 -11.65 12.32 -10.09
N ASN A 128 -11.02 11.70 -11.09
CA ASN A 128 -10.31 12.40 -12.15
C ASN A 128 -11.24 13.21 -13.07
N THR A 129 -10.78 14.39 -13.48
CA THR A 129 -11.45 15.31 -14.40
C THR A 129 -10.51 15.72 -15.53
N ASP A 130 -10.99 16.46 -16.53
CA ASP A 130 -10.17 17.06 -17.60
C ASP A 130 -9.12 18.05 -17.05
N ASN A 131 -9.30 18.56 -15.83
CA ASN A 131 -8.47 19.63 -15.28
C ASN A 131 -7.83 19.33 -13.92
N ALA A 132 -8.17 18.22 -13.28
CA ALA A 132 -7.60 17.76 -12.01
C ALA A 132 -7.53 16.22 -12.00
N TRP A 133 -6.43 15.64 -11.54
CA TRP A 133 -6.26 14.18 -11.50
C TRP A 133 -5.46 13.74 -10.28
N MET A 134 -5.59 12.47 -9.92
CA MET A 134 -4.79 11.82 -8.90
C MET A 134 -3.40 11.44 -9.44
N GLU A 135 -2.38 11.70 -8.64
CA GLU A 135 -1.07 11.09 -8.79
C GLU A 135 -0.66 10.46 -7.46
N THR A 136 0.07 9.36 -7.49
CA THR A 136 0.61 8.75 -6.27
C THR A 136 2.09 8.44 -6.42
N GLU A 137 2.77 8.40 -5.29
CA GLU A 137 4.08 7.76 -5.15
C GLU A 137 3.92 6.54 -4.23
N ALA A 138 3.96 5.35 -4.83
CA ALA A 138 3.87 4.09 -4.10
C ALA A 138 5.28 3.60 -3.76
N VAL A 139 5.54 3.41 -2.46
CA VAL A 139 6.88 3.06 -1.96
C VAL A 139 6.79 1.81 -1.09
N ASN A 140 7.62 0.81 -1.41
CA ASN A 140 7.71 -0.42 -0.65
C ASN A 140 8.83 -0.35 0.40
N TYR A 141 8.42 -0.48 1.66
CA TYR A 141 9.31 -0.71 2.78
C TYR A 141 9.18 -2.17 3.21
N HIS A 142 10.29 -2.88 3.25
CA HIS A 142 10.29 -4.33 3.46
C HIS A 142 10.98 -4.70 4.76
N ASP A 143 10.30 -5.49 5.59
CA ASP A 143 10.89 -6.13 6.76
C ASP A 143 11.32 -7.55 6.41
N GLU A 144 12.58 -7.69 6.04
CA GLU A 144 13.19 -8.95 5.59
C GLU A 144 13.28 -9.98 6.74
N THR A 145 13.70 -9.55 7.93
CA THR A 145 13.84 -10.43 9.10
C THR A 145 12.51 -10.66 9.80
N GLY A 146 11.58 -9.70 9.73
CA GLY A 146 10.32 -9.70 10.45
C GLY A 146 10.41 -9.07 11.84
N GLU A 147 11.62 -8.76 12.32
CA GLU A 147 11.87 -8.26 13.68
C GLU A 147 11.22 -6.90 13.96
N ILE A 148 11.07 -6.07 12.93
CA ILE A 148 10.56 -4.70 13.09
C ILE A 148 9.04 -4.74 13.25
N MET A 149 8.37 -5.51 12.41
CA MET A 149 6.92 -5.59 12.33
C MET A 149 6.30 -6.64 13.25
N GLU A 150 7.08 -7.55 13.83
CA GLU A 150 6.60 -8.59 14.76
C GLU A 150 6.02 -7.99 16.04
N ASN A 151 6.66 -6.95 16.58
CA ASN A 151 6.24 -6.30 17.83
C ASN A 151 5.24 -5.15 17.62
N LEU A 152 4.81 -4.91 16.38
CA LEU A 152 3.85 -3.85 16.04
C LEU A 152 2.44 -4.43 15.91
N THR A 153 1.57 -4.04 16.85
CA THR A 153 0.15 -4.37 16.78
C THR A 153 -0.54 -3.44 15.78
N LEU A 154 -1.11 -4.02 14.73
CA LEU A 154 -1.93 -3.28 13.76
C LEU A 154 -3.27 -2.89 14.40
N GLU A 155 -3.65 -1.64 14.23
CA GLU A 155 -4.88 -1.06 14.76
C GLU A 155 -5.46 -0.11 13.70
N ALA A 156 -6.70 -0.34 13.29
CA ALA A 156 -7.30 0.45 12.22
C ALA A 156 -7.53 1.88 12.70
N GLY A 157 -7.12 2.85 11.88
CA GLY A 157 -7.36 4.27 12.10
C GLY A 157 -8.84 4.67 12.01
N ASP A 158 -9.08 5.96 12.08
CA ASP A 158 -10.42 6.56 11.99
C ASP A 158 -11.05 6.42 10.60
N ASP A 159 -10.27 6.34 9.53
CA ASP A 159 -10.79 6.15 8.16
C ASP A 159 -10.76 4.67 7.68
N ALA A 160 -10.04 3.81 8.39
CA ALA A 160 -10.00 2.36 8.19
C ALA A 160 -11.04 1.62 9.05
N GLY A 161 -11.86 0.77 8.44
CA GLY A 161 -12.80 -0.11 9.14
C GLY A 161 -12.14 -1.36 9.71
N LYS A 162 -11.07 -1.85 9.05
CA LYS A 162 -10.24 -3.00 9.47
C LYS A 162 -8.81 -2.79 8.98
N VAL A 163 -7.85 -3.41 9.65
CA VAL A 163 -6.45 -3.50 9.20
C VAL A 163 -5.96 -4.94 9.40
N LYS A 164 -5.16 -5.46 8.46
CA LYS A 164 -4.50 -6.76 8.63
C LYS A 164 -3.31 -6.95 7.69
N TRP A 165 -2.51 -7.96 7.98
CA TRP A 165 -1.63 -8.58 6.99
C TRP A 165 -2.43 -9.36 5.95
N VAL A 166 -2.14 -9.14 4.68
CA VAL A 166 -2.74 -9.81 3.53
C VAL A 166 -1.66 -10.55 2.77
N ASP A 167 -1.88 -11.84 2.52
CA ASP A 167 -1.01 -12.65 1.65
C ASP A 167 -1.12 -12.16 0.21
N ILE A 168 0.03 -11.95 -0.45
CA ILE A 168 0.10 -11.45 -1.82
C ILE A 168 -0.07 -12.60 -2.81
N ASN A 169 -1.04 -12.45 -3.71
CA ASN A 169 -1.25 -13.30 -4.89
C ASN A 169 -2.09 -12.60 -5.96
N ASP A 170 -2.22 -13.24 -7.12
CA ASP A 170 -2.96 -12.78 -8.29
C ASP A 170 -4.49 -12.72 -8.13
N LYS A 171 -5.04 -13.35 -7.08
CA LYS A 171 -6.47 -13.36 -6.76
C LYS A 171 -6.91 -12.16 -5.91
N LEU A 172 -5.98 -11.32 -5.46
CA LEU A 172 -6.28 -10.14 -4.64
C LEU A 172 -7.13 -9.11 -5.39
N LYS A 173 -8.25 -8.73 -4.77
CA LYS A 173 -9.09 -7.61 -5.20
C LYS A 173 -8.83 -6.41 -4.29
N LEU A 174 -8.25 -5.37 -4.86
CA LEU A 174 -7.88 -4.14 -4.14
C LEU A 174 -8.47 -2.91 -4.83
N TYR A 175 -8.65 -1.85 -4.05
CA TYR A 175 -9.14 -0.56 -4.51
C TYR A 175 -8.23 0.06 -5.58
N ALA A 176 -8.85 0.74 -6.56
CA ALA A 176 -8.17 1.44 -7.65
C ALA A 176 -7.09 0.57 -8.33
N SER A 177 -5.90 1.14 -8.58
CA SER A 177 -4.77 0.44 -9.21
C SER A 177 -3.87 -0.32 -8.22
N HIS A 178 -4.28 -0.51 -6.96
CA HIS A 178 -3.39 -1.05 -5.92
C HIS A 178 -2.91 -2.47 -6.24
N SER A 179 -3.72 -3.31 -6.90
CA SER A 179 -3.31 -4.65 -7.32
C SER A 179 -2.10 -4.63 -8.26
N GLN A 180 -1.98 -3.61 -9.12
CA GLN A 180 -0.83 -3.43 -10.00
C GLN A 180 0.44 -3.12 -9.21
N PHE A 181 0.34 -2.27 -8.17
CA PHE A 181 1.48 -1.96 -7.31
C PHE A 181 1.94 -3.19 -6.52
N ILE A 182 1.00 -3.97 -5.99
CA ILE A 182 1.32 -5.21 -5.26
C ILE A 182 1.95 -6.26 -6.18
N LYS A 183 1.52 -6.36 -7.44
CA LYS A 183 2.18 -7.22 -8.45
C LYS A 183 3.65 -6.84 -8.65
N LEU A 184 3.92 -5.54 -8.86
CA LEU A 184 5.29 -5.04 -9.02
C LEU A 184 6.15 -5.28 -7.77
N VAL A 185 5.56 -5.18 -6.58
CA VAL A 185 6.25 -5.53 -5.32
C VAL A 185 6.60 -7.01 -5.28
N ALA A 186 5.66 -7.90 -5.61
CA ALA A 186 5.91 -9.34 -5.65
C ALA A 186 7.04 -9.68 -6.63
N GLU A 187 7.05 -9.07 -7.82
CA GLU A 187 8.11 -9.23 -8.82
C GLU A 187 9.47 -8.76 -8.29
N LYS A 188 9.56 -7.53 -7.76
CA LYS A 188 10.82 -6.97 -7.24
C LYS A 188 11.37 -7.71 -6.02
N ARG A 189 10.50 -8.39 -5.25
CA ARG A 189 10.88 -9.17 -4.06
C ARG A 189 11.05 -10.66 -4.33
N ASP A 190 10.88 -11.11 -5.57
CA ASP A 190 10.90 -12.52 -5.94
C ASP A 190 9.92 -13.39 -5.12
N ALA A 191 8.72 -12.85 -4.90
CA ALA A 191 7.68 -13.51 -4.11
C ALA A 191 6.75 -14.37 -4.98
N HIS A 192 5.96 -15.21 -4.31
CA HIS A 192 4.82 -15.88 -4.92
C HIS A 192 3.82 -14.88 -5.53
N TRP A 193 3.18 -15.27 -6.64
CA TRP A 193 2.15 -14.48 -7.31
C TRP A 193 1.03 -15.34 -7.91
N SER A 194 1.36 -16.29 -8.78
CA SER A 194 0.37 -17.08 -9.53
C SER A 194 -0.16 -18.26 -8.73
N GLU A 195 -1.45 -18.24 -8.40
CA GLU A 195 -2.11 -19.30 -7.62
C GLU A 195 -2.48 -20.52 -8.46
N ASN A 196 -2.66 -20.33 -9.77
CA ASN A 196 -2.94 -21.42 -10.71
C ASN A 196 -1.80 -21.48 -11.74
N PRO A 197 -1.11 -22.63 -11.91
CA PRO A 197 -0.32 -22.85 -13.10
C PRO A 197 -1.27 -22.98 -14.29
N GLU A 198 -0.94 -22.38 -15.44
CA GLU A 198 -1.72 -22.49 -16.70
C GLU A 198 -1.74 -23.93 -17.30
N THR A 199 -1.51 -24.96 -16.49
CA THR A 199 -1.39 -26.36 -16.91
C THR A 199 -2.72 -27.03 -17.23
N ASP A 200 -3.87 -26.49 -16.79
CA ASP A 200 -5.20 -27.08 -17.08
C ASP A 200 -5.71 -26.82 -18.51
N CYS A 201 -5.03 -25.98 -19.29
CA CYS A 201 -5.43 -25.68 -20.68
C CYS A 201 -4.78 -26.60 -21.73
N GLN A 202 -3.97 -27.58 -21.32
CA GLN A 202 -3.26 -28.49 -22.24
C GLN A 202 -3.64 -29.96 -22.10
N GLU A 203 -4.56 -30.33 -21.20
CA GLU A 203 -5.10 -31.68 -21.11
C GLU A 203 -6.53 -31.75 -21.69
N LEU A 204 -6.63 -31.81 -23.02
CA LEU A 204 -7.79 -32.32 -23.76
C LEU A 204 -7.34 -33.24 -24.90
#